data_AF-A0A4P5VU95-F1
#
_entry.id   AF-A0A4P5VU95-F1
#
_cell.length_a   1.000
_cell.length_b   1.000
_cell.length_c   1.000
_cell.angle_alpha   90.00
_cell.angle_beta   90.00
_cell.angle_gamma   90.00
#
_symmetry.space_group_name_H-M   'P 1'
#
loop_
_entity.id
_entity.type
_entity.pdbx_description
1 polymer ?
#
loop_
_entity_poly.entity_id
_entity_poly.type
_entity_poly.pdbx_seq_one_letter_code
_entity_poly.pdbx_strand_id
1 'polypeptide(L)'
;MRALADALADLSAHPRAVDWRLRLHPTWGAAGAVREFVVFAPALGRSVWPVLARAHNASLLFNPAAVELVAPVSEADLEPVLGRVRSIHNVPFVIAPAPVIPGRRLDLPSVDRPVLQAPGPGLAIGLDIGGTSMKVVALDGEAVVGSAGGPTWPGETQGIDSLITRARALVTEAAAGRPIGSLGIGLAAPLGVGGQVLELSTILRQRVGNGAAFEGFAERVAADLVEGPVALFNDLSNLGRHLSSQGARRTVRVQIGTSFGGCWIDADGEVVATEMGRLVVDVGPDAIPHTYLPIAGAMRTYLSNVGVAHMLAEAGVKVEPGESGRALRHALEQGEPAGLATVERMAEALVGVIRELATLLVGVQSVECGGSMLQGPAGRVLESRVSELSPLPFRVASRPGEDGAIAAALAPRVSAPLRGLRRIGSAP
;
A
#
# COMPACT_ATOMS: atom_id res chain seq x y z
N MET A 1 -0.78 -13.76 -17.38
CA MET A 1 -0.14 -13.69 -16.05
C MET A 1 0.02 -15.11 -15.54
N ARG A 2 1.18 -15.48 -14.97
CA ARG A 2 1.29 -16.73 -14.18
C ARG A 2 1.36 -16.35 -12.71
N ALA A 3 0.23 -16.48 -12.01
CA ALA A 3 0.15 -16.08 -10.62
C ALA A 3 1.17 -16.82 -9.75
N LEU A 4 1.85 -16.10 -8.85
CA LEU A 4 2.83 -16.66 -7.93
C LEU A 4 2.22 -17.78 -7.08
N ALA A 5 1.01 -17.57 -6.56
CA ALA A 5 0.31 -18.56 -5.75
C ALA A 5 0.08 -19.87 -6.50
N ASP A 6 -0.31 -19.79 -7.77
CA ASP A 6 -0.60 -20.96 -8.60
C ASP A 6 0.72 -21.66 -8.98
N ALA A 7 1.76 -20.90 -9.32
CA ALA A 7 3.08 -21.45 -9.57
C ALA A 7 3.64 -22.20 -8.35
N LEU A 8 3.40 -21.70 -7.13
CA LEU A 8 3.80 -22.37 -5.89
C LEU A 8 2.92 -23.60 -5.57
N ALA A 9 1.63 -23.55 -5.87
CA ALA A 9 0.73 -24.69 -5.76
C ALA A 9 1.14 -25.83 -6.73
N ASP A 10 1.45 -25.49 -7.99
CA ASP A 10 1.98 -26.43 -8.98
C ASP A 10 3.28 -27.10 -8.50
N LEU A 11 4.16 -26.32 -7.87
CA LEU A 11 5.41 -26.84 -7.31
C LEU A 11 5.14 -27.78 -6.14
N SER A 12 4.22 -27.42 -5.25
CA SER A 12 3.82 -28.26 -4.10
C SER A 12 3.18 -29.58 -4.53
N ALA A 13 2.39 -29.59 -5.59
CA ALA A 13 1.74 -30.79 -6.11
C ALA A 13 2.70 -31.73 -6.88
N HIS A 14 3.93 -31.29 -7.18
CA HIS A 14 4.86 -32.08 -7.97
C HIS A 14 5.40 -33.30 -7.18
N PRO A 15 5.39 -34.53 -7.72
CA PRO A 15 5.86 -35.75 -7.00
C PRO A 15 7.33 -35.76 -6.57
N ARG A 16 8.10 -34.75 -7.00
CA ARG A 16 9.53 -34.58 -6.70
C ARG A 16 9.80 -33.24 -6.00
N ALA A 17 8.75 -32.57 -5.52
CA ALA A 17 8.91 -31.37 -4.72
C ALA A 17 9.71 -31.69 -3.47
N VAL A 18 10.62 -30.80 -3.10
CA VAL A 18 11.34 -30.89 -1.83
C VAL A 18 10.99 -29.69 -0.97
N ASP A 19 10.87 -29.93 0.33
CA ASP A 19 10.58 -28.89 1.31
C ASP A 19 11.79 -27.97 1.46
N TRP A 20 11.60 -26.71 1.09
CA TRP A 20 12.49 -25.63 1.50
C TRP A 20 11.82 -24.88 2.65
N ARG A 21 12.64 -24.27 3.52
CA ARG A 21 12.11 -23.46 4.63
C ARG A 21 12.64 -22.06 4.52
N LEU A 22 11.73 -21.10 4.46
CA LEU A 22 12.05 -19.69 4.56
C LEU A 22 11.93 -19.27 6.02
N ARG A 23 13.03 -18.79 6.59
CA ARG A 23 13.14 -18.30 7.95
C ARG A 23 13.37 -16.80 7.94
N LEU A 24 12.57 -16.06 8.69
CA LEU A 24 12.73 -14.63 8.88
C LEU A 24 13.15 -14.36 10.32
N HIS A 25 14.29 -13.67 10.45
CA HIS A 25 14.87 -13.30 11.73
C HIS A 25 14.46 -11.85 12.04
N PRO A 26 13.71 -11.56 13.10
CA PRO A 26 13.16 -10.22 13.33
C PRO A 26 14.23 -9.21 13.74
N THR A 27 14.01 -7.94 13.39
CA THR A 27 14.88 -6.80 13.75
C THR A 27 14.74 -6.41 15.23
N TRP A 28 13.57 -6.66 15.83
CA TRP A 28 13.25 -6.34 17.23
C TRP A 28 12.39 -7.45 17.84
N GLY A 29 12.74 -7.99 19.02
CA GLY A 29 12.01 -9.05 19.71
C GLY A 29 12.91 -9.95 20.57
N ALA A 30 12.32 -10.83 21.39
CA ALA A 30 13.06 -11.80 22.19
C ALA A 30 13.97 -12.65 21.28
N ALA A 31 15.25 -12.76 21.64
CA ALA A 31 16.21 -13.61 20.94
C ALA A 31 15.60 -15.03 20.73
N GLY A 32 15.42 -15.43 19.48
CA GLY A 32 14.85 -16.74 19.10
C GLY A 32 13.47 -16.74 18.42
N ALA A 33 12.80 -15.59 18.24
CA ALA A 33 11.52 -15.51 17.54
C ALA A 33 11.67 -15.61 16.00
N VAL A 34 12.05 -16.77 15.47
CA VAL A 34 12.14 -17.02 14.02
C VAL A 34 10.76 -17.32 13.43
N ARG A 35 10.37 -16.61 12.36
CA ARG A 35 9.19 -16.99 11.56
C ARG A 35 9.60 -17.97 10.48
N GLU A 36 9.05 -19.17 10.51
CA GLU A 36 9.33 -20.21 9.51
C GLU A 36 8.12 -20.44 8.60
N PHE A 37 8.36 -20.41 7.29
CA PHE A 37 7.40 -20.77 6.25
C PHE A 37 7.96 -21.96 5.48
N VAL A 38 7.15 -23.00 5.30
CA VAL A 38 7.49 -24.08 4.38
C VAL A 38 7.15 -23.61 2.97
N VAL A 39 8.11 -23.72 2.05
CA VAL A 39 7.96 -23.39 0.63
C VAL A 39 8.44 -24.58 -0.17
N PHE A 40 7.72 -24.96 -1.22
CA PHE A 40 8.10 -26.11 -2.04
C PHE A 40 8.97 -25.67 -3.19
N ALA A 41 10.07 -26.40 -3.39
CA ALA A 41 10.98 -26.13 -4.48
C ALA A 41 10.79 -27.06 -5.68
N PRO A 42 11.14 -26.56 -6.87
CA PRO A 42 11.12 -27.36 -8.09
C PRO A 42 11.99 -28.61 -8.02
N ALA A 43 11.54 -29.65 -8.72
CA ALA A 43 12.42 -30.71 -9.19
C ALA A 43 13.56 -30.12 -10.05
N LEU A 44 14.73 -30.77 -10.05
CA LEU A 44 15.88 -30.42 -10.91
C LEU A 44 15.43 -30.02 -12.32
N GLY A 45 15.82 -28.81 -12.77
CA GLY A 45 15.52 -28.26 -14.10
C GLY A 45 14.31 -27.32 -14.19
N ARG A 46 13.56 -27.09 -13.11
CA ARG A 46 12.49 -26.07 -13.07
C ARG A 46 12.96 -24.78 -12.37
N SER A 47 12.36 -23.65 -12.73
CA SER A 47 12.74 -22.32 -12.21
C SER A 47 12.47 -22.19 -10.71
N VAL A 48 13.50 -21.78 -9.95
CA VAL A 48 13.44 -21.46 -8.51
C VAL A 48 12.83 -20.08 -8.22
N TRP A 49 12.55 -19.30 -9.28
CA TRP A 49 12.05 -17.93 -9.16
C TRP A 49 10.81 -17.78 -8.27
N PRO A 50 9.77 -18.66 -8.32
CA PRO A 50 8.61 -18.54 -7.43
C PRO A 50 8.97 -18.58 -5.94
N VAL A 51 9.93 -19.42 -5.55
CA VAL A 51 10.38 -19.54 -4.15
C VAL A 51 11.10 -18.25 -3.71
N LEU A 52 11.96 -17.71 -4.57
CA LEU A 52 12.68 -16.46 -4.31
C LEU A 52 11.76 -15.24 -4.32
N ALA A 53 10.73 -15.22 -5.17
CA ALA A 53 9.69 -14.21 -5.17
C ALA A 53 8.90 -14.21 -3.84
N ARG A 54 8.57 -15.40 -3.31
CA ARG A 54 7.96 -15.54 -1.97
C ARG A 54 8.89 -15.03 -0.86
N ALA A 55 10.18 -15.34 -0.92
CA ALA A 55 11.17 -14.84 0.03
C ALA A 55 11.31 -13.31 -0.02
N HIS A 56 11.34 -12.74 -1.22
CA HIS A 56 11.30 -11.30 -1.47
C HIS A 56 10.05 -10.65 -0.84
N ASN A 57 8.87 -11.22 -1.11
CA ASN A 57 7.60 -10.71 -0.56
C ASN A 57 7.58 -10.73 0.97
N ALA A 58 8.05 -11.82 1.57
CA ALA A 58 8.13 -11.95 3.02
C ALA A 58 9.11 -10.94 3.63
N SER A 59 10.26 -10.72 2.99
CA SER A 59 11.23 -9.69 3.40
C SER A 59 10.59 -8.29 3.40
N LEU A 60 9.85 -7.95 2.34
CA LEU A 60 9.16 -6.65 2.25
C LEU A 60 8.08 -6.44 3.32
N LEU A 61 7.30 -7.49 3.62
CA LEU A 61 6.19 -7.38 4.59
C LEU A 61 6.67 -7.33 6.03
N PHE A 62 7.75 -8.04 6.36
CA PHE A 62 8.19 -8.20 7.74
C PHE A 62 9.44 -7.39 8.10
N ASN A 63 10.15 -6.85 7.11
CA ASN A 63 11.42 -6.13 7.25
C ASN A 63 12.36 -6.79 8.29
N PRO A 64 12.73 -8.07 8.08
CA PRO A 64 13.51 -8.84 9.05
C PRO A 64 14.95 -8.35 9.12
N ALA A 65 15.65 -8.65 10.22
CA ALA A 65 17.10 -8.47 10.34
C ALA A 65 17.88 -9.36 9.37
N ALA A 66 17.35 -10.55 9.07
CA ALA A 66 17.94 -11.50 8.13
C ALA A 66 16.87 -12.42 7.55
N VAL A 67 17.12 -12.90 6.33
CA VAL A 67 16.34 -13.94 5.67
C VAL A 67 17.24 -15.16 5.48
N GLU A 68 16.76 -16.32 5.91
CA GLU A 68 17.47 -17.58 5.75
C GLU A 68 16.60 -18.54 4.93
N LEU A 69 17.15 -19.10 3.85
CA LEU A 69 16.52 -20.13 3.04
C LEU A 69 17.22 -21.45 3.30
N VAL A 70 16.53 -22.34 4.01
CA VAL A 70 17.02 -23.71 4.27
C VAL A 70 16.64 -24.57 3.09
N ALA A 71 17.63 -24.99 2.32
CA ALA A 71 17.42 -25.71 1.07
C ALA A 71 18.53 -26.75 0.83
N PRO A 72 18.23 -27.92 0.23
CA PRO A 72 19.21 -28.92 -0.18
C PRO A 72 19.90 -28.55 -1.51
N VAL A 73 20.22 -27.27 -1.72
CA VAL A 73 20.94 -26.77 -2.91
C VAL A 73 22.05 -25.83 -2.46
N SER A 74 23.10 -25.71 -3.28
CA SER A 74 24.18 -24.77 -2.97
C SER A 74 23.77 -23.33 -3.30
N GLU A 75 24.37 -22.36 -2.62
CA GLU A 75 24.17 -20.95 -2.95
C GLU A 75 24.61 -20.62 -4.38
N ALA A 76 25.69 -21.26 -4.87
CA ALA A 76 26.20 -21.08 -6.22
C ALA A 76 25.15 -21.42 -7.30
N ASP A 77 24.28 -22.40 -7.03
CA ASP A 77 23.20 -22.79 -7.94
C ASP A 77 22.06 -21.75 -7.99
N LEU A 78 21.99 -20.85 -7.00
CA LEU A 78 20.95 -19.82 -6.88
C LEU A 78 21.44 -18.40 -7.22
N GLU A 79 22.75 -18.17 -7.27
CA GLU A 79 23.36 -16.84 -7.30
C GLU A 79 22.84 -15.89 -8.41
N PRO A 80 22.60 -16.34 -9.66
CA PRO A 80 22.08 -15.44 -10.71
C PRO A 80 20.71 -14.83 -10.40
N VAL A 81 19.88 -15.53 -9.61
CA VAL A 81 18.55 -15.07 -9.21
C VAL A 81 18.59 -14.45 -7.81
N LEU A 82 19.39 -15.01 -6.89
CA LEU A 82 19.58 -14.51 -5.54
C LEU A 82 20.22 -13.11 -5.53
N GLY A 83 21.18 -12.85 -6.43
CA GLY A 83 21.80 -11.53 -6.58
C GLY A 83 20.80 -10.42 -6.93
N ARG A 84 19.73 -10.73 -7.68
CA ARG A 84 18.65 -9.77 -7.98
C ARG A 84 17.80 -9.46 -6.75
N VAL A 85 17.53 -10.45 -5.91
CA VAL A 85 16.80 -10.25 -4.66
C VAL A 85 17.67 -9.44 -3.69
N ARG A 86 18.95 -9.81 -3.54
CA ARG A 86 19.91 -9.10 -2.68
C ARG A 86 20.13 -7.64 -3.07
N SER A 87 20.06 -7.29 -4.36
CA SER A 87 20.22 -5.89 -4.78
C SER A 87 19.04 -4.98 -4.42
N ILE A 88 17.90 -5.56 -4.04
CA ILE A 88 16.68 -4.82 -3.64
C ILE A 88 16.61 -4.65 -2.13
N HIS A 89 17.14 -5.64 -1.41
CA HIS A 89 17.01 -5.76 0.04
C HIS A 89 18.32 -5.39 0.72
N ASN A 90 18.26 -4.50 1.70
CA ASN A 90 19.40 -4.22 2.59
C ASN A 90 19.52 -5.24 3.74
N VAL A 91 18.87 -6.41 3.62
CA VAL A 91 18.89 -7.47 4.63
C VAL A 91 19.71 -8.66 4.11
N PRO A 92 20.54 -9.28 4.96
CA PRO A 92 21.32 -10.46 4.57
C PRO A 92 20.37 -11.62 4.21
N PHE A 93 20.61 -12.21 3.04
CA PHE A 93 20.01 -13.48 2.59
C PHE A 93 21.04 -14.59 2.73
N VAL A 94 20.77 -15.60 3.55
CA VAL A 94 21.67 -16.73 3.84
C VAL A 94 21.04 -18.03 3.34
N ILE A 95 21.83 -18.89 2.69
CA ILE A 95 21.42 -20.26 2.35
C ILE A 95 22.03 -21.22 3.37
N ALA A 96 21.20 -21.94 4.12
CA ALA A 96 21.67 -22.86 5.15
C ALA A 96 21.40 -24.33 4.75
N PRO A 97 22.42 -25.22 4.80
CA PRO A 97 22.19 -26.66 4.68
C PRO A 97 21.54 -27.19 5.97
N ALA A 98 20.50 -28.03 5.84
CA ALA A 98 19.61 -28.36 6.97
C ALA A 98 20.29 -29.17 8.10
N PRO A 99 19.98 -28.83 9.37
CA PRO A 99 19.23 -29.77 10.20
C PRO A 99 17.91 -29.19 10.73
N VAL A 100 16.98 -30.10 11.01
CA VAL A 100 15.59 -29.82 11.42
C VAL A 100 15.55 -29.33 12.87
N ILE A 101 14.94 -28.17 13.11
CA ILE A 101 14.51 -27.71 14.44
C ILE A 101 13.03 -27.33 14.34
N PRO A 102 12.16 -27.70 15.31
CA PRO A 102 10.74 -27.34 15.27
C PRO A 102 10.53 -25.86 15.60
N GLY A 103 9.87 -25.11 14.72
CA GLY A 103 9.48 -23.72 14.95
C GLY A 103 8.08 -23.59 15.55
N ARG A 104 7.93 -22.72 16.56
CA ARG A 104 6.62 -22.28 17.10
C ARG A 104 6.11 -21.07 16.32
N ARG A 105 4.79 -20.99 16.13
CA ARG A 105 4.07 -19.77 15.69
C ARG A 105 4.06 -18.75 16.83
N LEU A 106 4.42 -17.50 16.52
CA LEU A 106 4.42 -16.39 17.46
C LEU A 106 3.46 -15.30 16.96
N ASP A 107 2.48 -14.95 17.79
CA ASP A 107 1.72 -13.71 17.67
C ASP A 107 2.59 -12.55 18.22
N LEU A 108 2.60 -11.42 17.53
CA LEU A 108 3.35 -10.24 18.00
C LEU A 108 2.58 -9.56 19.14
N PRO A 109 3.25 -9.08 20.19
CA PRO A 109 2.59 -8.29 21.23
C PRO A 109 2.31 -6.85 20.76
N SER A 110 1.17 -6.31 21.21
CA SER A 110 0.63 -4.97 20.95
C SER A 110 1.32 -3.83 21.71
N VAL A 111 1.16 -2.59 21.25
CA VAL A 111 1.31 -1.36 22.06
C VAL A 111 0.16 -0.39 21.75
N ASP A 112 -0.57 0.05 22.78
CA ASP A 112 -1.54 1.16 22.86
C ASP A 112 -2.59 1.36 21.75
N ARG A 113 -3.86 1.15 22.13
CA ARG A 113 -5.04 1.39 21.29
C ARG A 113 -5.24 2.88 21.00
N PRO A 114 -5.40 3.28 19.72
CA PRO A 114 -5.81 4.64 19.38
C PRO A 114 -7.30 4.85 19.70
N VAL A 115 -7.59 5.83 20.57
CA VAL A 115 -8.97 6.32 20.82
C VAL A 115 -9.15 7.67 20.14
N LEU A 116 -10.26 7.89 19.43
CA LEU A 116 -10.58 9.22 18.88
C LEU A 116 -11.02 10.16 20.01
N GLN A 117 -10.42 11.34 20.05
CA GLN A 117 -10.82 12.45 20.92
C GLN A 117 -12.04 13.15 20.33
N ALA A 118 -12.83 13.77 21.20
CA ALA A 118 -13.96 14.59 20.80
C ALA A 118 -13.52 15.69 19.81
N PRO A 119 -14.36 16.03 18.82
CA PRO A 119 -14.06 17.11 17.89
C PRO A 119 -13.86 18.42 18.66
N GLY A 120 -12.75 19.11 18.38
CA GLY A 120 -12.61 20.52 18.76
C GLY A 120 -13.62 21.40 18.00
N PRO A 121 -13.80 22.67 18.40
CA PRO A 121 -14.66 23.60 17.68
C PRO A 121 -14.18 23.80 16.23
N GLY A 122 -15.11 23.87 15.28
CA GLY A 122 -14.82 24.08 13.85
C GLY A 122 -14.74 22.80 13.00
N LEU A 123 -14.42 22.96 11.72
CA LEU A 123 -14.30 21.85 10.77
C LEU A 123 -13.02 21.03 11.00
N ALA A 124 -13.09 19.72 10.80
CA ALA A 124 -11.90 18.91 10.55
C ALA A 124 -11.64 18.81 9.05
N ILE A 125 -10.49 19.30 8.61
CA ILE A 125 -10.06 19.20 7.22
C ILE A 125 -9.05 18.07 7.07
N GLY A 126 -9.24 17.24 6.06
CA GLY A 126 -8.30 16.20 5.66
C GLY A 126 -7.80 16.44 4.25
N LEU A 127 -6.48 16.50 4.10
CA LEU A 127 -5.80 16.68 2.83
C LEU A 127 -5.02 15.40 2.49
N ASP A 128 -5.34 14.76 1.38
CA ASP A 128 -4.65 13.60 0.82
C ASP A 128 -3.79 14.05 -0.39
N ILE A 129 -2.47 13.93 -0.26
CA ILE A 129 -1.49 14.38 -1.26
C ILE A 129 -0.84 13.17 -1.93
N GLY A 130 -1.30 12.88 -3.14
CA GLY A 130 -0.64 11.97 -4.06
C GLY A 130 0.37 12.68 -4.97
N GLY A 131 1.13 11.90 -5.73
CA GLY A 131 2.08 12.44 -6.72
C GLY A 131 1.42 13.23 -7.85
N THR A 132 0.19 12.87 -8.23
CA THR A 132 -0.53 13.48 -9.36
C THR A 132 -1.80 14.24 -8.99
N SER A 133 -2.46 13.87 -7.89
CA SER A 133 -3.67 14.55 -7.44
C SER A 133 -3.65 14.83 -5.93
N MET A 134 -4.30 15.94 -5.55
CA MET A 134 -4.63 16.27 -4.18
C MET A 134 -6.14 16.21 -4.00
N LYS A 135 -6.58 15.77 -2.82
CA LYS A 135 -7.99 15.73 -2.44
C LYS A 135 -8.16 16.28 -1.04
N VAL A 136 -9.20 17.05 -0.85
CA VAL A 136 -9.53 17.65 0.43
C VAL A 136 -10.97 17.33 0.77
N VAL A 137 -11.20 16.95 2.03
CA VAL A 137 -12.53 16.74 2.59
C VAL A 137 -12.66 17.58 3.86
N ALA A 138 -13.80 18.23 4.02
CA ALA A 138 -14.21 18.92 5.23
C ALA A 138 -15.27 18.10 5.97
N LEU A 139 -15.02 17.85 7.25
CA LEU A 139 -15.91 17.13 8.15
C LEU A 139 -16.48 18.04 9.23
N ASP A 140 -17.80 17.94 9.42
CA ASP A 140 -18.53 18.44 10.59
C ASP A 140 -19.02 17.25 11.41
N GLY A 141 -18.38 17.00 12.55
CA GLY A 141 -18.47 15.70 13.22
C GLY A 141 -17.93 14.57 12.32
N GLU A 142 -18.84 13.70 11.86
CA GLU A 142 -18.58 12.60 10.90
C GLU A 142 -19.14 12.89 9.49
N ALA A 143 -19.92 13.97 9.33
CA ALA A 143 -20.54 14.30 8.06
C ALA A 143 -19.55 15.03 7.14
N VAL A 144 -19.45 14.58 5.89
CA VAL A 144 -18.75 15.32 4.83
C VAL A 144 -19.61 16.51 4.43
N VAL A 145 -19.12 17.72 4.68
CA VAL A 145 -19.83 18.99 4.41
C VAL A 145 -19.18 19.81 3.30
N GLY A 146 -18.00 19.39 2.83
CA GLY A 146 -17.29 20.01 1.72
C GLY A 146 -16.22 19.09 1.17
N SER A 147 -15.93 19.22 -0.12
CA SER A 147 -14.82 18.54 -0.77
C SER A 147 -14.24 19.41 -1.87
N ALA A 148 -12.94 19.28 -2.09
CA ALA A 148 -12.21 19.93 -3.17
C ALA A 148 -11.13 18.98 -3.68
N GLY A 149 -10.64 19.19 -4.90
CA GLY A 149 -9.56 18.37 -5.42
C GLY A 149 -9.05 18.81 -6.77
N GLY A 150 -8.01 18.13 -7.25
CA GLY A 150 -7.51 18.29 -8.60
C GLY A 150 -6.05 17.86 -8.72
N PRO A 151 -5.36 18.25 -9.80
CA PRO A 151 -3.95 17.95 -9.97
C PRO A 151 -3.12 18.49 -8.79
N THR A 152 -2.15 17.70 -8.31
CA THR A 152 -1.13 18.14 -7.36
C THR A 152 -0.29 19.27 -7.96
N TRP A 153 -0.05 19.17 -9.27
CA TRP A 153 0.75 20.11 -10.06
C TRP A 153 -0.09 20.63 -11.23
N PRO A 154 -0.86 21.73 -11.04
CA PRO A 154 -1.54 22.38 -12.15
C PRO A 154 -0.51 22.92 -13.16
N GLY A 155 -0.64 22.54 -14.44
CA GLY A 155 0.28 22.97 -15.51
C GLY A 155 1.72 22.49 -15.27
N GLU A 156 2.69 23.39 -15.43
CA GLU A 156 4.12 23.09 -15.30
C GLU A 156 4.71 23.44 -13.92
N THR A 157 3.86 23.68 -12.92
CA THR A 157 4.31 24.09 -11.58
C THR A 157 5.24 23.08 -10.89
N GLN A 158 6.15 23.58 -10.05
CA GLN A 158 7.14 22.78 -9.32
C GLN A 158 7.57 23.47 -8.01
N GLY A 159 8.22 22.72 -7.12
CA GLY A 159 8.73 23.20 -5.84
C GLY A 159 7.75 23.11 -4.68
N ILE A 160 8.28 23.12 -3.46
CA ILE A 160 7.48 22.98 -2.24
C ILE A 160 6.50 24.15 -2.04
N ASP A 161 6.87 25.37 -2.45
CA ASP A 161 6.02 26.56 -2.26
C ASP A 161 4.78 26.52 -3.13
N SER A 162 4.91 25.99 -4.36
CA SER A 162 3.77 25.75 -5.23
C SER A 162 2.84 24.68 -4.63
N LEU A 163 3.40 23.61 -4.06
CA LEU A 163 2.65 22.57 -3.38
C LEU A 163 1.87 23.13 -2.18
N ILE A 164 2.50 23.97 -1.36
CA ILE A 164 1.87 24.64 -0.20
C ILE A 164 0.73 25.55 -0.67
N THR A 165 0.98 26.37 -1.69
CA THR A 165 -0.03 27.29 -2.25
C THR A 165 -1.25 26.51 -2.74
N ARG A 166 -1.02 25.40 -3.46
CA ARG A 166 -2.09 24.52 -3.94
C ARG A 166 -2.87 23.87 -2.80
N ALA A 167 -2.17 23.35 -1.79
CA ALA A 167 -2.79 22.75 -0.61
C ALA A 167 -3.68 23.76 0.13
N ARG A 168 -3.18 24.97 0.40
CA ARG A 168 -3.93 26.05 1.05
C ARG A 168 -5.20 26.45 0.29
N ALA A 169 -5.10 26.55 -1.04
CA ALA A 169 -6.24 26.88 -1.89
C ALA A 169 -7.34 25.82 -1.78
N LEU A 170 -7.00 24.53 -1.87
CA LEU A 170 -7.97 23.44 -1.76
C LEU A 170 -8.56 23.31 -0.35
N VAL A 171 -7.76 23.55 0.70
CA VAL A 171 -8.24 23.61 2.09
C VAL A 171 -9.28 24.71 2.26
N THR A 172 -9.01 25.90 1.73
CA THR A 172 -9.92 27.05 1.80
C THR A 172 -11.21 26.80 1.02
N GLU A 173 -11.09 26.22 -0.19
CA GLU A 173 -12.23 25.85 -1.04
C GLU A 173 -13.14 24.83 -0.33
N ALA A 174 -12.58 23.75 0.22
CA ALA A 174 -13.35 22.73 0.92
C ALA A 174 -14.01 23.25 2.22
N ALA A 175 -13.38 24.21 2.90
CA ALA A 175 -13.92 24.82 4.11
C ALA A 175 -15.08 25.80 3.84
N ALA A 176 -15.19 26.33 2.62
CA ALA A 176 -16.25 27.25 2.19
C ALA A 176 -16.47 28.43 3.17
N GLY A 177 -15.37 29.00 3.70
CA GLY A 177 -15.39 30.14 4.63
C GLY A 177 -15.72 29.80 6.08
N ARG A 178 -15.95 28.52 6.43
CA ARG A 178 -16.19 28.08 7.81
C ARG A 178 -14.85 27.96 8.58
N PRO A 179 -14.83 28.21 9.90
CA PRO A 179 -13.63 28.04 10.72
C PRO A 179 -13.08 26.61 10.69
N ILE A 180 -11.76 26.47 10.58
CA ILE A 180 -11.06 25.17 10.55
C ILE A 180 -10.46 24.89 11.94
N GLY A 181 -11.02 23.89 12.62
CA GLY A 181 -10.59 23.47 13.95
C GLY A 181 -9.38 22.54 13.94
N SER A 182 -9.17 21.77 12.88
CA SER A 182 -8.00 20.88 12.77
C SER A 182 -7.68 20.52 11.31
N LEU A 183 -6.42 20.21 11.03
CA LEU A 183 -5.97 19.78 9.70
C LEU A 183 -5.12 18.51 9.79
N GLY A 184 -5.52 17.45 9.10
CA GLY A 184 -4.65 16.30 8.85
C GLY A 184 -4.20 16.24 7.40
N ILE A 185 -2.93 15.89 7.19
CA ILE A 185 -2.28 15.79 5.89
C ILE A 185 -1.73 14.37 5.72
N GLY A 186 -2.34 13.62 4.81
CA GLY A 186 -1.81 12.36 4.30
C GLY A 186 -0.87 12.64 3.14
N LEU A 187 0.35 12.15 3.25
CA LEU A 187 1.34 12.21 2.18
C LEU A 187 1.66 10.81 1.68
N ALA A 188 1.66 10.63 0.36
CA ALA A 188 2.09 9.40 -0.31
C ALA A 188 3.63 9.22 -0.25
N ALA A 189 4.15 9.11 0.98
CA ALA A 189 5.56 9.00 1.30
C ALA A 189 5.76 8.25 2.63
N PRO A 190 6.82 7.42 2.77
CA PRO A 190 7.23 6.89 4.05
C PRO A 190 7.67 8.02 4.99
N LEU A 191 7.14 8.03 6.22
CA LEU A 191 7.50 9.00 7.26
C LEU A 191 8.25 8.34 8.41
N GLY A 192 9.35 8.99 8.82
CA GLY A 192 10.17 8.63 9.97
C GLY A 192 9.63 9.20 11.28
N VAL A 193 10.42 9.06 12.34
CA VAL A 193 10.10 9.63 13.66
C VAL A 193 9.97 11.15 13.54
N GLY A 194 8.96 11.74 14.21
CA GLY A 194 8.70 13.18 14.14
C GLY A 194 8.15 13.67 12.80
N GLY A 195 7.64 12.77 11.94
CA GLY A 195 7.01 13.10 10.66
C GLY A 195 8.00 13.50 9.55
N GLN A 196 9.29 13.18 9.70
CA GLN A 196 10.28 13.41 8.65
C GLN A 196 9.95 12.58 7.41
N VAL A 197 9.92 13.19 6.23
CA VAL A 197 9.75 12.46 4.97
C VAL A 197 11.05 11.74 4.61
N LEU A 198 11.03 10.40 4.60
CA LEU A 198 12.22 9.59 4.37
C LEU A 198 12.48 9.39 2.88
N GLU A 199 11.42 9.15 2.11
CA GLU A 199 11.50 8.92 0.68
C GLU A 199 10.32 9.58 -0.03
N LEU A 200 10.56 10.15 -1.20
CA LEU A 200 9.51 10.68 -2.07
C LEU A 200 9.21 9.72 -3.23
N SER A 201 7.92 9.63 -3.58
CA SER A 201 7.50 9.04 -4.85
C SER A 201 8.17 9.76 -6.03
N THR A 202 8.34 9.08 -7.16
CA THR A 202 9.08 9.61 -8.33
C THR A 202 8.61 10.99 -8.75
N ILE A 203 7.29 11.20 -8.83
CA ILE A 203 6.73 12.48 -9.26
C ILE A 203 6.99 13.57 -8.21
N LEU A 204 6.81 13.28 -6.92
CA LEU A 204 7.14 14.24 -5.86
C LEU A 204 8.64 14.56 -5.84
N ARG A 205 9.51 13.56 -6.04
CA ARG A 205 10.96 13.74 -6.10
C ARG A 205 11.37 14.61 -7.29
N GLN A 206 10.81 14.37 -8.47
CA GLN A 206 11.08 15.18 -9.66
C GLN A 206 10.63 16.63 -9.50
N ARG A 207 9.50 16.86 -8.82
CA ARG A 207 8.90 18.20 -8.67
C ARG A 207 9.42 18.99 -7.47
N VAL A 208 9.86 18.31 -6.41
CA VAL A 208 10.22 18.94 -5.11
C VAL A 208 11.68 18.69 -4.72
N GLY A 209 12.36 17.71 -5.33
CA GLY A 209 13.73 17.34 -5.00
C GLY A 209 13.76 16.20 -3.98
N ASN A 210 13.94 16.51 -2.69
CA ASN A 210 14.14 15.51 -1.63
C ASN A 210 13.18 15.70 -0.45
N GLY A 211 13.15 14.73 0.46
CA GLY A 211 12.25 14.74 1.62
C GLY A 211 12.48 15.90 2.60
N ALA A 212 13.70 16.47 2.66
CA ALA A 212 14.01 17.59 3.55
C ALA A 212 13.25 18.88 3.15
N ALA A 213 12.86 19.01 1.89
CA ALA A 213 12.01 20.12 1.44
C ALA A 213 10.64 20.17 2.13
N PHE A 214 10.18 19.07 2.75
CA PHE A 214 8.93 19.02 3.51
C PHE A 214 9.07 19.47 4.98
N GLU A 215 10.26 19.90 5.41
CA GLU A 215 10.42 20.48 6.73
C GLU A 215 9.54 21.73 6.89
N GLY A 216 8.72 21.76 7.94
CA GLY A 216 7.76 22.84 8.18
C GLY A 216 6.57 22.86 7.21
N PHE A 217 6.40 21.85 6.33
CA PHE A 217 5.37 21.86 5.31
C PHE A 217 3.95 21.99 5.91
N ALA A 218 3.63 21.16 6.90
CA ALA A 218 2.31 21.15 7.51
C ALA A 218 2.00 22.46 8.25
N GLU A 219 2.99 23.04 8.94
CA GLU A 219 2.92 24.35 9.57
C GLU A 219 2.60 25.44 8.55
N ARG A 220 3.30 25.45 7.42
CA ARG A 220 3.12 26.44 6.35
C ARG A 220 1.78 26.30 5.63
N VAL A 221 1.27 25.07 5.48
CA VAL A 221 -0.09 24.85 4.98
C VAL A 221 -1.13 25.37 5.98
N ALA A 222 -0.93 25.16 7.28
CA ALA A 222 -1.90 25.52 8.30
C ALA A 222 -1.88 26.99 8.74
N ALA A 223 -0.76 27.70 8.53
CA ALA A 223 -0.55 29.08 9.00
C ALA A 223 -1.72 30.00 8.64
N ASP A 224 -2.29 30.68 9.63
CA ASP A 224 -3.43 31.60 9.52
C ASP A 224 -4.74 30.97 8.99
N LEU A 225 -4.79 29.65 8.80
CA LEU A 225 -5.98 28.91 8.33
C LEU A 225 -6.60 28.03 9.42
N VAL A 226 -5.78 27.49 10.34
CA VAL A 226 -6.19 26.45 11.28
C VAL A 226 -5.91 26.92 12.71
N GLU A 227 -6.93 26.85 13.57
CA GLU A 227 -6.83 27.28 14.97
C GLU A 227 -6.36 26.16 15.92
N GLY A 228 -6.56 24.90 15.54
CA GLY A 228 -6.22 23.74 16.37
C GLY A 228 -5.16 22.81 15.77
N PRO A 229 -5.19 21.52 16.12
CA PRO A 229 -4.06 20.62 15.85
C PRO A 229 -3.87 20.34 14.37
N VAL A 230 -2.59 20.26 13.97
CA VAL A 230 -2.18 19.87 12.63
C VAL A 230 -1.37 18.58 12.69
N ALA A 231 -1.64 17.68 11.75
CA ALA A 231 -1.03 16.35 11.64
C ALA A 231 -0.47 16.10 10.24
N LEU A 232 0.76 15.59 10.14
CA LEU A 232 1.31 15.02 8.91
C LEU A 232 1.58 13.53 9.12
N PHE A 233 1.14 12.68 8.19
CA PHE A 233 1.25 11.22 8.27
C PHE A 233 1.41 10.58 6.88
N ASN A 234 1.89 9.34 6.87
CA ASN A 234 1.76 8.48 5.69
C ASN A 234 0.27 8.16 5.47
N ASP A 235 -0.21 8.40 4.25
CA ASP A 235 -1.60 8.22 3.80
C ASP A 235 -2.18 6.83 4.15
N LEU A 236 -1.50 5.76 3.77
CA LEU A 236 -1.95 4.38 3.94
C LEU A 236 -1.96 3.93 5.40
N SER A 237 -0.93 4.34 6.16
CA SER A 237 -0.86 4.07 7.60
C SER A 237 -2.04 4.70 8.34
N ASN A 238 -2.37 5.93 7.98
CA ASN A 238 -3.47 6.65 8.61
C ASN A 238 -4.83 6.07 8.24
N LEU A 239 -5.01 5.67 6.99
CA LEU A 239 -6.21 4.96 6.55
C LEU A 239 -6.41 3.65 7.32
N GLY A 240 -5.36 2.83 7.47
CA GLY A 240 -5.44 1.62 8.29
C GLY A 240 -5.82 1.91 9.74
N ARG A 241 -5.31 3.01 10.32
CA ARG A 241 -5.64 3.41 11.70
C ARG A 241 -7.07 3.88 11.85
N HIS A 242 -7.58 4.61 10.86
CA HIS A 242 -8.99 4.99 10.81
C HIS A 242 -9.87 3.74 10.83
N LEU A 243 -9.60 2.75 9.96
CA LEU A 243 -10.34 1.48 9.95
C LEU A 243 -10.19 0.72 11.27
N SER A 244 -8.98 0.68 11.85
CA SER A 244 -8.75 0.05 13.15
C SER A 244 -9.56 0.72 14.27
N SER A 245 -9.68 2.05 14.25
CA SER A 245 -10.53 2.79 15.21
C SER A 245 -12.02 2.48 15.07
N GLN A 246 -12.44 2.01 13.89
CA GLN A 246 -13.80 1.50 13.62
C GLN A 246 -13.95 0.00 13.93
N GLY A 247 -12.94 -0.63 14.54
CA GLY A 247 -12.96 -2.03 14.93
C GLY A 247 -12.48 -3.02 13.87
N ALA A 248 -11.93 -2.55 12.72
CA ALA A 248 -11.33 -3.47 11.75
C ALA A 248 -10.15 -4.21 12.38
N ARG A 249 -10.09 -5.53 12.22
CA ARG A 249 -9.05 -6.41 12.74
C ARG A 249 -8.76 -7.50 11.73
N ARG A 250 -7.51 -7.96 11.69
CA ARG A 250 -7.07 -9.00 10.74
C ARG A 250 -7.44 -8.63 9.30
N THR A 251 -7.31 -7.35 8.96
CA THR A 251 -7.78 -6.78 7.70
C THR A 251 -6.59 -6.25 6.91
N VAL A 252 -6.49 -6.66 5.64
CA VAL A 252 -5.61 -6.00 4.68
C VAL A 252 -6.38 -4.83 4.07
N ARG A 253 -5.79 -3.63 4.09
CA ARG A 253 -6.31 -2.47 3.37
C ARG A 253 -5.38 -2.16 2.20
N VAL A 254 -5.89 -2.22 0.97
CA VAL A 254 -5.16 -1.86 -0.25
C VAL A 254 -5.83 -0.70 -0.98
N GLN A 255 -5.05 0.06 -1.75
CA GLN A 255 -5.54 1.15 -2.59
C GLN A 255 -5.01 1.04 -4.02
N ILE A 256 -5.93 1.22 -4.98
CA ILE A 256 -5.67 1.27 -6.41
C ILE A 256 -5.97 2.70 -6.90
N GLY A 257 -4.92 3.40 -7.31
CA GLY A 257 -5.00 4.78 -7.78
C GLY A 257 -3.87 5.10 -8.75
N THR A 258 -3.21 6.24 -8.54
CA THR A 258 -1.96 6.58 -9.24
C THR A 258 -0.88 5.52 -9.01
N SER A 259 -0.89 4.89 -7.84
CA SER A 259 -0.03 3.77 -7.52
C SER A 259 -0.84 2.64 -6.90
N PHE A 260 -0.13 1.63 -6.41
CA PHE A 260 -0.66 0.59 -5.56
C PHE A 260 0.06 0.62 -4.21
N GLY A 261 -0.70 0.56 -3.13
CA GLY A 261 -0.14 0.39 -1.79
C GLY A 261 -1.16 -0.21 -0.84
N GLY A 262 -0.71 -0.50 0.37
CA GLY A 262 -1.60 -0.99 1.41
C GLY A 262 -0.97 -1.06 2.78
N CYS A 263 -1.79 -1.43 3.75
CA CYS A 263 -1.39 -1.74 5.10
C CYS A 263 -2.12 -2.99 5.60
N TRP A 264 -1.58 -3.55 6.67
CA TRP A 264 -2.15 -4.68 7.39
C TRP A 264 -2.59 -4.20 8.77
N ILE A 265 -3.83 -4.53 9.14
CA ILE A 265 -4.39 -4.32 10.47
C ILE A 265 -4.43 -5.67 11.16
N ASP A 266 -3.68 -5.85 12.24
CA ASP A 266 -3.57 -7.14 12.91
C ASP A 266 -4.75 -7.46 13.84
N ALA A 267 -4.60 -8.49 14.67
CA ALA A 267 -5.62 -8.95 15.60
C ALA A 267 -5.92 -7.96 16.74
N ASP A 268 -4.95 -7.14 17.10
CA ASP A 268 -5.06 -6.15 18.18
C ASP A 268 -5.50 -4.78 17.64
N GLY A 269 -5.32 -4.57 16.33
CA GLY A 269 -5.65 -3.34 15.62
C GLY A 269 -4.41 -2.52 15.30
N GLU A 270 -3.22 -3.09 15.46
CA GLU A 270 -2.00 -2.43 15.04
C GLU A 270 -1.93 -2.37 13.53
N VAL A 271 -1.45 -1.23 13.05
CA VAL A 271 -1.38 -0.94 11.62
C VAL A 271 0.07 -1.01 11.17
N VAL A 272 0.35 -2.03 10.36
CA VAL A 272 1.63 -2.23 9.73
C VAL A 272 1.55 -1.65 8.31
N ALA A 273 2.20 -0.51 8.11
CA ALA A 273 2.41 0.04 6.78
C ALA A 273 3.37 -0.87 6.01
N THR A 274 3.01 -1.20 4.77
CA THR A 274 3.73 -2.17 3.98
C THR A 274 3.95 -1.64 2.57
N GLU A 275 5.09 -1.94 1.98
CA GLU A 275 5.38 -1.64 0.57
C GLU A 275 4.70 -2.67 -0.34
N MET A 276 3.40 -2.91 -0.15
CA MET A 276 2.65 -3.94 -0.88
C MET A 276 2.77 -3.77 -2.40
N GLY A 277 2.86 -2.55 -2.92
CA GLY A 277 3.10 -2.33 -4.36
C GLY A 277 4.32 -3.05 -4.95
N ARG A 278 5.29 -3.44 -4.12
CA ARG A 278 6.51 -4.14 -4.51
C ARG A 278 6.44 -5.66 -4.38
N LEU A 279 5.35 -6.26 -3.87
CA LEU A 279 5.26 -7.73 -3.86
C LEU A 279 5.10 -8.24 -5.29
N VAL A 280 5.84 -9.30 -5.60
CA VAL A 280 5.77 -10.02 -6.86
C VAL A 280 4.56 -10.94 -6.84
N VAL A 281 3.69 -10.80 -7.83
CA VAL A 281 2.48 -11.61 -8.01
C VAL A 281 2.42 -12.33 -9.35
N ASP A 282 3.21 -11.88 -10.33
CA ASP A 282 3.38 -12.56 -11.61
C ASP A 282 4.81 -13.10 -11.72
N VAL A 283 4.93 -14.40 -11.94
CA VAL A 283 6.22 -15.08 -12.14
C VAL A 283 6.30 -15.72 -13.53
N GLY A 284 5.41 -15.30 -14.44
CA GLY A 284 5.43 -15.71 -15.82
C GLY A 284 6.67 -15.22 -16.57
N PRO A 285 7.01 -15.87 -17.69
CA PRO A 285 8.11 -15.41 -18.55
C PRO A 285 7.88 -13.99 -19.10
N ASP A 286 6.61 -13.59 -19.26
CA ASP A 286 6.20 -12.28 -19.77
C ASP A 286 5.80 -11.30 -18.65
N ALA A 287 6.24 -11.56 -17.41
CA ALA A 287 5.95 -10.68 -16.29
C ALA A 287 6.48 -9.27 -16.58
N ILE A 288 5.65 -8.24 -16.31
CA ILE A 288 5.98 -6.87 -16.69
C ILE A 288 7.08 -6.33 -15.77
N PRO A 289 8.19 -5.77 -16.30
CA PRO A 289 9.23 -5.16 -15.50
C PRO A 289 8.69 -4.02 -14.63
N HIS A 290 9.11 -3.97 -13.37
CA HIS A 290 8.81 -2.84 -12.51
C HIS A 290 9.63 -1.62 -12.96
N THR A 291 9.00 -0.44 -13.00
CA THR A 291 9.62 0.78 -13.55
C THR A 291 10.91 1.21 -12.82
N TYR A 292 11.07 0.83 -11.55
CA TYR A 292 12.16 1.34 -10.69
C TYR A 292 12.97 0.27 -9.96
N LEU A 293 12.52 -0.98 -9.99
CA LEU A 293 13.15 -2.05 -9.23
C LEU A 293 13.60 -3.12 -10.22
N PRO A 294 14.73 -3.79 -9.98
CA PRO A 294 15.23 -4.85 -10.85
C PRO A 294 14.42 -6.17 -10.69
N ILE A 295 13.09 -6.06 -10.61
CA ILE A 295 12.13 -7.17 -10.56
C ILE A 295 11.05 -7.00 -11.62
N ALA A 296 10.55 -8.14 -12.09
CA ALA A 296 9.34 -8.21 -12.90
C ALA A 296 8.18 -8.75 -12.06
N GLY A 297 6.96 -8.44 -12.48
CA GLY A 297 5.76 -9.03 -11.90
C GLY A 297 5.31 -8.41 -10.57
N ALA A 298 5.86 -7.25 -10.19
CA ALA A 298 5.42 -6.51 -9.01
C ALA A 298 4.00 -5.98 -9.20
N MET A 299 3.16 -6.09 -8.17
CA MET A 299 1.73 -5.80 -8.30
C MET A 299 1.42 -4.35 -8.69
N ARG A 300 2.25 -3.37 -8.29
CA ARG A 300 2.12 -1.98 -8.70
C ARG A 300 2.11 -1.84 -10.23
N THR A 301 2.81 -2.70 -10.95
CA THR A 301 2.86 -2.66 -12.41
C THR A 301 1.51 -3.01 -13.06
N TYR A 302 0.65 -3.72 -12.34
CA TYR A 302 -0.68 -4.15 -12.82
C TYR A 302 -1.80 -3.29 -12.23
N LEU A 303 -1.72 -2.96 -10.94
CA LEU A 303 -2.78 -2.30 -10.17
C LEU A 303 -2.45 -0.82 -9.89
N SER A 304 -1.98 -0.12 -10.92
CA SER A 304 -1.75 1.33 -10.90
C SER A 304 -2.25 1.96 -12.19
N ASN A 305 -2.15 3.28 -12.28
CA ASN A 305 -2.58 4.00 -13.47
C ASN A 305 -1.83 3.63 -14.75
N VAL A 306 -0.55 3.30 -14.64
CA VAL A 306 0.26 2.76 -15.73
C VAL A 306 -0.23 1.36 -16.10
N GLY A 307 -0.48 0.51 -15.12
CA GLY A 307 -0.97 -0.86 -15.35
C GLY A 307 -2.34 -0.88 -16.03
N VAL A 308 -3.28 -0.06 -15.56
CA VAL A 308 -4.62 0.07 -16.15
C VAL A 308 -4.56 0.64 -17.56
N ALA A 309 -3.69 1.65 -17.83
CA ALA A 309 -3.51 2.16 -19.19
C ALA A 309 -2.98 1.08 -20.14
N HIS A 310 -2.04 0.26 -19.68
CA HIS A 310 -1.52 -0.85 -20.46
C HIS A 310 -2.61 -1.90 -20.76
N MET A 311 -3.40 -2.30 -19.76
CA MET A 311 -4.50 -3.25 -19.94
C MET A 311 -5.58 -2.73 -20.89
N LEU A 312 -5.93 -1.44 -20.80
CA LEU A 312 -6.84 -0.80 -21.75
C LEU A 312 -6.25 -0.83 -23.17
N ALA A 313 -4.96 -0.54 -23.33
CA ALA A 313 -4.29 -0.55 -24.63
C ALA A 313 -4.25 -1.97 -25.24
N GLU A 314 -4.00 -3.00 -24.43
CA GLU A 314 -4.10 -4.41 -24.86
C GLU A 314 -5.53 -4.77 -25.31
N ALA A 315 -6.54 -4.13 -24.71
CA ALA A 315 -7.94 -4.27 -25.08
C ALA A 315 -8.41 -3.31 -26.20
N GLY A 316 -7.49 -2.57 -26.83
CA GLY A 316 -7.77 -1.69 -27.97
C GLY A 316 -8.03 -0.21 -27.65
N VAL A 317 -7.97 0.20 -26.38
CA VAL A 317 -8.20 1.59 -25.93
C VAL A 317 -6.89 2.22 -25.49
N LYS A 318 -6.30 3.07 -26.34
CA LYS A 318 -5.07 3.80 -26.00
C LYS A 318 -5.40 5.02 -25.14
N VAL A 319 -4.78 5.11 -23.98
CA VAL A 319 -4.95 6.22 -23.04
C VAL A 319 -3.66 6.51 -22.31
N GLU A 320 -3.44 7.77 -21.96
CA GLU A 320 -2.33 8.15 -21.09
C GLU A 320 -2.54 7.61 -19.66
N PRO A 321 -1.48 7.19 -18.94
CA PRO A 321 -1.60 6.70 -17.57
C PRO A 321 -2.32 7.65 -16.62
N GLY A 322 -2.20 8.97 -16.81
CA GLY A 322 -2.91 9.95 -15.96
C GLY A 322 -4.44 9.89 -16.09
N GLU A 323 -4.95 9.38 -17.21
CA GLU A 323 -6.37 9.40 -17.56
C GLU A 323 -7.03 8.01 -17.51
N SER A 324 -6.25 6.96 -17.28
CA SER A 324 -6.70 5.57 -17.35
C SER A 324 -7.87 5.23 -16.44
N GLY A 325 -7.93 5.80 -15.23
CA GLY A 325 -9.08 5.63 -14.33
C GLY A 325 -10.38 6.29 -14.83
N ARG A 326 -10.28 7.38 -15.62
CA ARG A 326 -11.44 8.01 -16.26
C ARG A 326 -11.88 7.21 -17.48
N ALA A 327 -10.91 6.82 -18.32
CA ALA A 327 -11.18 6.00 -19.50
C ALA A 327 -11.79 4.64 -19.15
N LEU A 328 -11.27 3.95 -18.13
CA LEU A 328 -11.84 2.68 -17.66
C LEU A 328 -13.31 2.83 -17.25
N ARG A 329 -13.63 3.86 -16.47
CA ARG A 329 -15.00 4.16 -16.05
C ARG A 329 -15.89 4.44 -17.25
N HIS A 330 -15.44 5.28 -18.18
CA HIS A 330 -16.19 5.59 -19.39
C HIS A 330 -16.48 4.34 -20.22
N ALA A 331 -15.47 3.50 -20.47
CA ALA A 331 -15.63 2.24 -21.20
C ALA A 331 -16.68 1.32 -20.53
N LEU A 332 -16.65 1.20 -19.19
CA LEU A 332 -17.64 0.41 -18.45
C LEU A 332 -19.04 1.01 -18.51
N GLU A 333 -19.18 2.34 -18.44
CA GLU A 333 -20.48 3.03 -18.55
C GLU A 333 -21.10 2.86 -19.94
N GLN A 334 -20.28 2.79 -20.99
CA GLN A 334 -20.71 2.51 -22.36
C GLN A 334 -20.91 1.01 -22.65
N GLY A 335 -20.62 0.12 -21.68
CA GLY A 335 -20.70 -1.32 -21.88
C GLY A 335 -19.66 -1.87 -22.87
N GLU A 336 -18.53 -1.17 -23.04
CA GLU A 336 -17.46 -1.59 -23.93
C GLU A 336 -16.75 -2.85 -23.40
N PRO A 337 -16.52 -3.87 -24.25
CA PRO A 337 -15.80 -5.08 -23.85
C PRO A 337 -14.41 -4.81 -23.26
N ALA A 338 -13.74 -3.75 -23.72
CA ALA A 338 -12.42 -3.36 -23.24
C ALA A 338 -12.41 -2.97 -21.75
N GLY A 339 -13.46 -2.29 -21.27
CA GLY A 339 -13.60 -1.94 -19.86
C GLY A 339 -13.73 -3.19 -18.99
N LEU A 340 -14.57 -4.14 -19.40
CA LEU A 340 -14.78 -5.39 -18.68
C LEU A 340 -13.49 -6.24 -18.64
N ALA A 341 -12.85 -6.44 -19.80
CA ALA A 341 -11.60 -7.21 -19.90
C ALA A 341 -10.49 -6.60 -19.03
N THR A 342 -10.43 -5.26 -18.94
CA THR A 342 -9.48 -4.57 -18.06
C THR A 342 -9.76 -4.88 -16.58
N VAL A 343 -11.02 -4.80 -16.13
CA VAL A 343 -11.37 -5.12 -14.74
C VAL A 343 -11.12 -6.59 -14.41
N GLU A 344 -11.35 -7.51 -15.36
CA GLU A 344 -11.05 -8.94 -15.17
C GLU A 344 -9.56 -9.16 -14.92
N ARG A 345 -8.67 -8.53 -15.68
CA ARG A 345 -7.21 -8.60 -15.44
C ARG A 345 -6.81 -7.95 -14.11
N MET A 346 -7.44 -6.84 -13.73
CA MET A 346 -7.23 -6.25 -12.40
C MET A 346 -7.65 -7.22 -11.29
N ALA A 347 -8.78 -7.91 -11.45
CA ALA A 347 -9.29 -8.87 -10.48
C ALA A 347 -8.33 -10.06 -10.33
N GLU A 348 -7.83 -10.63 -11.44
CA GLU A 348 -6.83 -11.71 -11.42
C GLU A 348 -5.57 -11.29 -10.65
N ALA A 349 -5.01 -10.12 -10.97
CA ALA A 349 -3.83 -9.61 -10.29
C ALA A 349 -4.08 -9.41 -8.79
N LEU A 350 -5.23 -8.81 -8.42
CA LEU A 350 -5.58 -8.58 -7.03
C LEU A 350 -5.84 -9.87 -6.25
N VAL A 351 -6.47 -10.88 -6.85
CA VAL A 351 -6.62 -12.21 -6.24
C VAL A 351 -5.26 -12.86 -5.99
N GLY A 352 -4.31 -12.69 -6.91
CA GLY A 352 -2.91 -13.11 -6.71
C GLY A 352 -2.28 -12.45 -5.48
N VAL A 353 -2.48 -11.13 -5.31
CA VAL A 353 -2.05 -10.40 -4.10
C VAL A 353 -2.70 -10.98 -2.86
N ILE A 354 -4.02 -11.19 -2.87
CA ILE A 354 -4.77 -11.67 -1.71
C ILE A 354 -4.30 -13.07 -1.29
N ARG A 355 -4.07 -13.98 -2.24
CA ARG A 355 -3.54 -15.33 -1.95
C ARG A 355 -2.16 -15.27 -1.30
N GLU A 356 -1.30 -14.37 -1.79
CA GLU A 356 0.02 -14.16 -1.23
C GLU A 356 -0.04 -13.64 0.21
N LEU A 357 -0.87 -12.61 0.44
CA LEU A 357 -1.08 -12.03 1.75
C LEU A 357 -1.72 -13.01 2.73
N ALA A 358 -2.72 -13.80 2.30
CA ALA A 358 -3.34 -14.84 3.11
C ALA A 358 -2.33 -15.90 3.58
N THR A 359 -1.30 -16.16 2.77
CA THR A 359 -0.26 -17.13 3.12
C THR A 359 0.75 -16.54 4.11
N LEU A 360 1.19 -15.30 3.88
CA LEU A 360 2.26 -14.66 4.67
C LEU A 360 1.74 -14.07 5.99
N LEU A 361 0.58 -13.42 5.95
CA LEU A 361 -0.04 -12.74 7.10
C LEU A 361 -1.03 -13.71 7.75
N VAL A 362 -0.53 -14.51 8.69
CA VAL A 362 -1.34 -15.55 9.34
C VAL A 362 -2.59 -14.94 9.98
N GLY A 363 -3.73 -15.45 9.54
CA GLY A 363 -5.03 -15.09 10.07
C GLY A 363 -5.55 -13.75 9.57
N VAL A 364 -5.21 -13.34 8.34
CA VAL A 364 -6.03 -12.38 7.57
C VAL A 364 -7.45 -12.94 7.50
N GLN A 365 -8.44 -12.09 7.76
CA GLN A 365 -9.86 -12.43 7.72
C GLN A 365 -10.61 -11.66 6.63
N SER A 366 -10.10 -10.50 6.22
CA SER A 366 -10.76 -9.69 5.20
C SER A 366 -9.78 -8.79 4.45
N VAL A 367 -10.19 -8.39 3.26
CA VAL A 367 -9.47 -7.42 2.43
C VAL A 367 -10.45 -6.31 2.06
N GLU A 368 -10.02 -5.07 2.28
CA GLU A 368 -10.74 -3.88 1.82
C GLU A 368 -9.92 -3.16 0.75
N CYS A 369 -10.51 -2.89 -0.41
CA CYS A 369 -9.85 -2.21 -1.53
C CYS A 369 -10.46 -0.85 -1.83
N GLY A 370 -9.65 0.17 -2.11
CA GLY A 370 -10.13 1.51 -2.39
C GLY A 370 -9.24 2.24 -3.37
N GLY A 371 -9.22 3.57 -3.25
CA GLY A 371 -8.54 4.43 -4.23
C GLY A 371 -9.45 4.84 -5.39
N SER A 372 -9.04 5.93 -6.05
CA SER A 372 -9.91 6.67 -6.98
C SER A 372 -10.25 5.90 -8.26
N MET A 373 -9.53 4.84 -8.60
CA MET A 373 -9.85 4.01 -9.76
C MET A 373 -11.09 3.15 -9.57
N LEU A 374 -11.49 2.91 -8.32
CA LEU A 374 -12.61 2.04 -7.99
C LEU A 374 -13.92 2.80 -7.85
N GLN A 375 -13.96 4.05 -8.28
CA GLN A 375 -15.19 4.83 -8.30
C GLN A 375 -16.17 4.32 -9.36
N GLY A 376 -17.45 4.27 -9.01
CA GLY A 376 -18.53 3.96 -9.95
C GLY A 376 -18.53 2.49 -10.40
N PRO A 377 -18.80 2.20 -11.69
CA PRO A 377 -18.89 0.82 -12.19
C PRO A 377 -17.63 -0.02 -11.98
N ALA A 378 -16.44 0.58 -12.07
CA ALA A 378 -15.16 -0.13 -11.93
C ALA A 378 -15.04 -0.84 -10.58
N GLY A 379 -15.36 -0.16 -9.48
CA GLY A 379 -15.36 -0.75 -8.14
C GLY A 379 -16.36 -1.89 -7.99
N ARG A 380 -17.59 -1.72 -8.48
CA ARG A 380 -18.64 -2.74 -8.38
C ARG A 380 -18.29 -4.02 -9.13
N VAL A 381 -17.79 -3.88 -10.36
CA VAL A 381 -17.39 -5.04 -11.18
C VAL A 381 -16.19 -5.73 -10.55
N LEU A 382 -15.19 -4.96 -10.10
CA LEU A 382 -14.02 -5.52 -9.42
C LEU A 382 -14.40 -6.28 -8.15
N GLU A 383 -15.28 -5.69 -7.32
CA GLU A 383 -15.78 -6.31 -6.09
C GLU A 383 -16.47 -7.65 -6.35
N SER A 384 -17.36 -7.70 -7.34
CA SER A 384 -18.02 -8.94 -7.73
C SER A 384 -17.01 -10.01 -8.16
N ARG A 385 -16.08 -9.65 -9.06
CA ARG A 385 -15.10 -10.61 -9.61
C ARG A 385 -14.12 -11.11 -8.55
N VAL A 386 -13.62 -10.22 -7.71
CA VAL A 386 -12.66 -10.61 -6.67
C VAL A 386 -13.37 -11.43 -5.59
N SER A 387 -14.61 -11.09 -5.22
CA SER A 387 -15.37 -11.88 -4.22
C SER A 387 -15.66 -13.30 -4.68
N GLU A 388 -15.84 -13.53 -5.99
CA GLU A 388 -16.01 -14.86 -6.59
C GLU A 388 -14.73 -15.71 -6.51
N LEU A 389 -13.57 -15.09 -6.70
CA LEU A 389 -12.29 -15.77 -6.91
C LEU A 389 -11.36 -15.79 -5.68
N SER A 390 -11.60 -14.88 -4.74
CA SER A 390 -10.74 -14.65 -3.58
C SER A 390 -10.95 -15.72 -2.50
N PRO A 391 -9.86 -16.19 -1.85
CA PRO A 391 -9.98 -17.07 -0.69
C PRO A 391 -10.43 -16.32 0.58
N LEU A 392 -10.52 -14.99 0.53
CA LEU A 392 -10.87 -14.13 1.66
C LEU A 392 -12.05 -13.22 1.31
N PRO A 393 -12.92 -12.90 2.29
CA PRO A 393 -13.90 -11.84 2.17
C PRO A 393 -13.26 -10.55 1.62
N PHE A 394 -13.84 -10.05 0.54
CA PHE A 394 -13.36 -8.85 -0.15
C PHE A 394 -14.49 -7.82 -0.19
N ARG A 395 -14.14 -6.55 -0.02
CA ARG A 395 -15.06 -5.45 -0.29
C ARG A 395 -14.34 -4.25 -0.89
N VAL A 396 -15.04 -3.48 -1.71
CA VAL A 396 -14.57 -2.14 -2.09
C VAL A 396 -15.03 -1.17 -1.01
N ALA A 397 -14.17 -0.22 -0.64
CA ALA A 397 -14.48 0.80 0.34
C ALA A 397 -15.72 1.59 -0.09
N SER A 398 -16.54 2.02 0.87
CA SER A 398 -17.82 2.69 0.60
C SER A 398 -17.67 4.03 -0.14
N ARG A 399 -16.52 4.70 0.00
CA ARG A 399 -16.20 5.98 -0.65
C ARG A 399 -14.81 5.93 -1.30
N PRO A 400 -14.64 5.11 -2.36
CA PRO A 400 -13.32 4.92 -2.94
C PRO A 400 -12.82 6.24 -3.54
N GLY A 401 -11.63 6.66 -3.13
CA GLY A 401 -11.01 7.90 -3.61
C GLY A 401 -11.15 9.08 -2.65
N GLU A 402 -12.09 9.04 -1.69
CA GLU A 402 -12.22 10.04 -0.62
C GLU A 402 -11.74 9.51 0.74
N ASP A 403 -11.63 8.20 0.88
CA ASP A 403 -11.25 7.49 2.09
C ASP A 403 -9.93 7.97 2.71
N GLY A 404 -8.92 8.28 1.87
CA GLY A 404 -7.65 8.85 2.34
C GLY A 404 -7.83 10.23 2.97
N ALA A 405 -8.62 11.11 2.35
CA ALA A 405 -8.89 12.46 2.86
C ALA A 405 -9.80 12.42 4.10
N ILE A 406 -10.77 11.51 4.17
CA ILE A 406 -11.60 11.31 5.37
C ILE A 406 -10.73 10.83 6.53
N ALA A 407 -9.91 9.80 6.32
CA ALA A 407 -8.97 9.33 7.33
C ALA A 407 -8.05 10.47 7.76
N ALA A 408 -7.59 11.29 6.81
CA ALA A 408 -6.75 12.44 7.11
C ALA A 408 -7.43 13.45 8.03
N ALA A 409 -8.69 13.80 7.76
CA ALA A 409 -9.45 14.75 8.57
C ALA A 409 -9.60 14.28 10.03
N LEU A 410 -9.68 12.97 10.24
CA LEU A 410 -9.84 12.37 11.57
C LEU A 410 -8.52 12.15 12.31
N ALA A 411 -7.37 12.19 11.61
CA ALA A 411 -6.06 11.91 12.19
C ALA A 411 -5.66 12.82 13.36
N PRO A 412 -5.88 14.15 13.33
CA PRO A 412 -5.57 15.03 14.47
C PRO A 412 -6.33 14.67 15.75
N ARG A 413 -7.44 13.94 15.63
CA ARG A 413 -8.29 13.51 16.75
C ARG A 413 -7.83 12.18 17.36
N VAL A 414 -6.88 11.46 16.76
CA VAL A 414 -6.43 10.17 17.32
C VAL A 414 -5.52 10.43 18.53
N SER A 415 -5.93 10.03 19.74
CA SER A 415 -5.22 10.30 21.00
C SER A 415 -3.84 9.68 21.13
N ALA A 416 -3.60 8.52 20.52
CA ALA A 416 -2.33 7.80 20.67
C ALA A 416 -1.15 8.53 19.97
N PRO A 417 0.07 8.52 20.55
CA PRO A 417 1.28 8.94 19.87
C PRO A 417 1.50 8.03 18.66
N LEU A 418 1.38 8.61 17.47
CA LEU A 418 1.41 7.87 16.22
C LEU A 418 2.85 7.79 15.69
N ARG A 419 3.37 6.59 15.43
CA ARG A 419 4.62 6.44 14.66
C ARG A 419 4.43 7.10 13.28
N GLY A 420 5.34 8.00 12.91
CA GLY A 420 5.25 8.78 11.68
C GLY A 420 4.38 10.05 11.75
N LEU A 421 3.77 10.35 12.91
CA LEU A 421 2.99 11.58 13.10
C LEU A 421 3.84 12.69 13.69
N ARG A 422 3.74 13.87 13.08
CA ARG A 422 4.10 15.14 13.70
C ARG A 422 2.81 15.85 14.10
N ARG A 423 2.57 16.03 15.40
CA ARG A 423 1.53 16.95 15.88
C ARG A 423 2.14 18.32 16.08
N ILE A 424 1.43 19.32 15.60
CA ILE A 424 1.82 20.73 15.70
C ILE A 424 0.73 21.43 16.50
N GLY A 425 1.10 22.17 17.55
CA GLY A 425 0.19 23.07 18.26
C GLY A 425 -0.67 22.45 19.38
N SER A 426 -0.33 21.28 19.94
CA SER A 426 -0.91 20.89 21.24
C SER A 426 -0.11 21.55 22.35
N ALA A 427 -0.76 22.41 23.15
CA ALA A 427 -0.22 22.75 24.46
C ALA A 427 -0.05 21.46 25.29
N PRO A 428 0.99 21.36 26.13
CA PRO A 428 1.27 20.18 26.95
C PRO A 428 0.12 19.74 27.84
#